data_AF-A0A3T0N2M0-F1
#
_entry.id   AF-A0A3T0N2M0-F1
#
_cell.length_a   1.000
_cell.length_b   1.000
_cell.length_c   1.000
_cell.angle_alpha   90.00
_cell.angle_beta   90.00
_cell.angle_gamma   90.00
#
_symmetry.space_group_name_H-M   'P 1'
#
loop_
_entity.id
_entity.type
_entity.pdbx_description
1 polymer ?
#
loop_
_entity_poly.entity_id
_entity_poly.type
_entity_poly.pdbx_seq_one_letter_code
_entity_poly.pdbx_strand_id
1 'polypeptide(L)'
;MKAVEAHPLAICRFRPDEGGTVSSSLRVGLAPLSGHMRSKAYVEVTQVAVPYKAIEKLLLDGQEDAGVTEMSRRRLLAGEGFGLEDQGQITKAANIHPRSVGGNKRVTKTARAAYLCAGNHLLKVAYFNATPAPHTETANLPALLTANVLERFNGVLEPERLVDGVVNLTGELPIKGIGTRIRDFDTVNSDSYKESGETAPRQVTGWQVGDGHGNNSVILEQDPDDLDFPLIRADLDGVGELTFRDMMASQKLDGLIQKFAQMIKADPVNGEEAVERALYGIKVDYDHNCQVLYRKVHELTAVHQRPMDGASINDVSAHFELNSAFTSLVPVSELGLQLVTIVSVKLLESLTHQPDPAQT
;
A
#
# COMPACT_ATOMS: atom_id res chain seq x y z
N MET A 1 -1.77 15.25 26.27
CA MET A 1 -1.88 14.06 25.39
C MET A 1 -3.01 13.22 25.92
N LYS A 2 -4.01 12.88 25.11
CA LYS A 2 -5.10 11.97 25.45
C LYS A 2 -4.77 10.58 24.89
N ALA A 3 -5.27 9.54 25.53
CA ALA A 3 -5.17 8.19 24.99
C ALA A 3 -6.01 8.07 23.70
N VAL A 4 -5.61 7.18 22.79
CA VAL A 4 -6.35 6.90 21.54
C VAL A 4 -6.42 8.09 20.56
N GLU A 5 -5.56 9.09 20.73
CA GLU A 5 -5.33 10.16 19.75
C GLU A 5 -3.94 9.98 19.11
N ALA A 6 -3.84 10.26 17.81
CA ALA A 6 -2.57 10.43 17.13
C ALA A 6 -2.03 11.82 17.49
N HIS A 7 -1.00 11.89 18.32
CA HIS A 7 -0.44 13.17 18.74
C HIS A 7 0.84 13.51 17.97
N PRO A 8 0.92 14.70 17.35
CA PRO A 8 2.18 15.18 16.78
C PRO A 8 3.10 15.63 17.91
N LEU A 9 4.25 14.98 18.08
CA LEU A 9 5.26 15.39 19.06
C LEU A 9 6.23 16.42 18.49
N ALA A 10 6.59 16.28 17.22
CA ALA A 10 7.54 17.15 16.56
C ALA A 10 7.23 17.24 15.06
N ILE A 11 7.32 18.46 14.52
CA ILE A 11 7.24 18.73 13.08
C ILE A 11 8.48 19.55 12.72
N CYS A 12 9.39 18.93 11.97
CA CYS A 12 10.65 19.56 11.56
C CYS A 12 10.63 19.81 10.05
N ARG A 13 11.05 21.00 9.63
CA ARG A 13 11.14 21.35 8.20
C ARG A 13 12.57 21.17 7.70
N PHE A 14 12.68 20.59 6.52
CA PHE A 14 13.91 20.50 5.73
C PHE A 14 13.76 21.36 4.48
N ARG A 15 14.81 22.10 4.13
CA ARG A 15 14.88 22.93 2.92
C ARG A 15 15.19 22.06 1.69
N PRO A 16 15.00 22.61 0.47
CA PRO A 16 15.64 22.09 -0.72
C PRO A 16 17.11 21.77 -0.45
N ASP A 17 17.57 20.61 -0.91
CA ASP A 17 18.94 20.11 -0.74
C ASP A 17 19.37 19.75 0.70
N GLU A 18 18.49 19.89 1.70
CA GLU A 18 18.75 19.39 3.04
C GLU A 18 18.31 17.92 3.17
N GLY A 19 19.23 17.09 3.65
CA GLY A 19 18.98 15.71 4.05
C GLY A 19 19.98 15.29 5.14
N GLY A 20 19.80 14.11 5.70
CA GLY A 20 20.72 13.62 6.73
C GLY A 20 20.07 12.65 7.71
N THR A 21 20.54 12.65 8.95
CA THR A 21 20.05 11.78 10.02
C THR A 21 19.36 12.59 11.11
N VAL A 22 18.21 12.14 11.57
CA VAL A 22 17.52 12.69 12.76
C VAL A 22 17.55 11.64 13.85
N SER A 23 18.30 11.91 14.93
CA SER A 23 18.28 11.12 16.16
C SER A 23 17.25 11.70 17.13
N SER A 24 16.27 10.91 17.52
CA SER A 24 15.22 11.30 18.46
C SER A 24 15.26 10.44 19.72
N SER A 25 15.34 11.07 20.88
CA SER A 25 15.17 10.42 22.19
C SER A 25 13.77 10.73 22.72
N LEU A 26 13.00 9.68 22.98
CA LEU A 26 11.63 9.75 23.46
C LEU A 26 11.55 9.20 24.88
N ARG A 27 10.96 10.01 25.77
CA ARG A 27 10.50 9.57 27.10
C ARG A 27 8.98 9.64 27.12
N VAL A 28 8.32 8.50 27.22
CA VAL A 28 6.87 8.42 27.39
C VAL A 28 6.57 7.97 28.80
N GLY A 29 5.77 8.75 29.50
CA GLY A 29 5.19 8.35 30.77
C GLY A 29 3.69 8.57 30.76
N LEU A 30 2.94 7.65 31.36
CA LEU A 30 1.52 7.85 31.61
C LEU A 30 1.35 8.50 32.99
N ALA A 31 0.28 9.28 33.14
CA ALA A 31 -0.12 9.76 34.46
C ALA A 31 -0.35 8.55 35.38
N PRO A 32 0.02 8.66 36.67
CA PRO A 32 -0.13 7.55 37.60
C PRO A 32 -1.59 7.09 37.64
N LEU A 33 -1.79 5.78 37.46
CA LEU A 33 -3.11 5.18 37.54
C LEU A 33 -3.32 4.65 38.96
N SER A 34 -4.51 4.89 39.52
CA SER A 34 -4.93 4.31 40.79
C SER A 34 -5.26 2.83 40.61
N GLY A 35 -4.71 1.97 41.45
CA GLY A 35 -4.96 0.54 41.48
C GLY A 35 -3.99 -0.30 40.65
N HIS A 36 -4.30 -1.60 40.58
CA HIS A 36 -3.54 -2.55 39.77
C HIS A 36 -4.00 -2.52 38.33
N MET A 37 -3.13 -2.07 37.43
CA MET A 37 -3.37 -2.27 36.00
C MET A 37 -3.10 -3.73 35.60
N ARG A 38 -4.09 -4.37 34.97
CA ARG A 38 -4.02 -5.76 34.48
C ARG A 38 -3.67 -5.86 33.00
N SER A 39 -4.17 -4.94 32.17
CA SER A 39 -3.88 -4.93 30.73
C SER A 39 -2.55 -4.28 30.39
N LYS A 40 -2.01 -4.60 29.23
CA LYS A 40 -0.82 -3.94 28.68
C LYS A 40 -1.24 -2.68 27.91
N ALA A 41 -0.39 -1.65 27.92
CA ALA A 41 -0.56 -0.48 27.07
C ALA A 41 0.49 -0.52 25.94
N TYR A 42 0.13 -0.04 24.76
CA TYR A 42 1.04 0.03 23.61
C TYR A 42 1.27 1.48 23.20
N VAL A 43 2.52 1.83 22.93
CA VAL A 43 2.91 3.10 22.36
C VAL A 43 3.42 2.86 20.97
N GLU A 44 2.73 3.38 19.96
CA GLU A 44 3.24 3.40 18.60
C GLU A 44 3.89 4.74 18.31
N VAL A 45 5.14 4.69 17.87
CA VAL A 45 5.91 5.84 17.40
C VAL A 45 6.10 5.68 15.90
N THR A 46 5.59 6.65 15.15
CA THR A 46 5.68 6.66 13.69
C THR A 46 6.25 8.00 13.23
N GLN A 47 7.26 7.95 12.38
CA GLN A 47 7.86 9.12 11.77
C GLN A 47 7.64 9.08 10.27
N VAL A 48 7.04 10.16 9.76
CA VAL A 48 6.62 10.27 8.37
C VAL A 48 7.31 11.47 7.73
N ALA A 49 7.98 11.25 6.60
CA ALA A 49 8.45 12.29 5.71
C ALA A 49 7.31 12.71 4.77
N VAL A 50 6.97 13.99 4.81
CA VAL A 50 5.90 14.59 4.02
C VAL A 50 6.52 15.56 3.02
N PRO A 51 6.51 15.25 1.71
CA PRO A 51 7.04 16.15 0.71
C PRO A 51 6.16 17.41 0.59
N TYR A 52 6.74 18.54 0.18
CA TYR A 52 5.98 19.77 -0.03
C TYR A 52 4.80 19.58 -1.03
N LYS A 53 4.99 18.73 -2.05
CA LYS A 53 3.96 18.39 -3.04
C LYS A 53 2.70 17.81 -2.40
N ALA A 54 2.85 16.97 -1.38
CA ALA A 54 1.72 16.39 -0.64
C ALA A 54 0.93 17.47 0.13
N ILE A 55 1.66 18.43 0.72
CA ILE A 55 1.07 19.57 1.44
C ILE A 55 0.29 20.45 0.48
N GLU A 56 0.86 20.74 -0.69
CA GLU A 56 0.22 21.55 -1.71
C GLU A 56 -1.04 20.89 -2.25
N LYS A 57 -0.98 19.61 -2.61
CA LYS A 57 -2.14 18.85 -3.09
C LYS A 57 -3.29 18.85 -2.06
N LEU A 58 -2.99 18.73 -0.77
CA LEU A 58 -4.02 18.81 0.27
C LEU A 58 -4.64 20.21 0.39
N LEU A 59 -3.83 21.26 0.26
CA LEU A 59 -4.30 22.65 0.42
C LEU A 59 -4.99 23.20 -0.83
N LEU A 60 -4.65 22.70 -2.01
CA LEU A 60 -5.17 23.10 -3.32
C LEU A 60 -5.92 21.95 -4.00
N ASP A 61 -6.76 21.24 -3.25
CA ASP A 61 -7.50 20.04 -3.70
C ASP A 61 -8.39 20.28 -4.94
N GLY A 62 -8.78 21.54 -5.20
CA GLY A 62 -9.57 21.92 -6.37
C GLY A 62 -8.78 22.27 -7.63
N GLN A 63 -7.44 22.21 -7.60
CA GLN A 63 -6.60 22.49 -8.76
C GLN A 63 -5.97 21.19 -9.28
N GLU A 64 -6.22 20.86 -10.54
CA GLU A 64 -5.68 19.63 -11.17
C GLU A 64 -4.14 19.63 -11.20
N ASP A 65 -3.52 20.80 -11.30
CA ASP A 65 -2.07 20.98 -11.30
C ASP A 65 -1.41 20.86 -9.90
N ALA A 66 -2.19 20.66 -8.83
CA ALA A 66 -1.66 20.64 -7.48
C ALA A 66 -0.85 19.36 -7.19
N GLY A 67 0.39 19.52 -6.73
CA GLY A 67 1.32 18.43 -6.44
C GLY A 67 2.22 18.03 -7.61
N VAL A 68 2.08 18.67 -8.78
CA VAL A 68 3.03 18.53 -9.91
C VAL A 68 4.26 19.38 -9.65
N THR A 69 5.45 18.77 -9.62
CA THR A 69 6.73 19.40 -9.25
C THR A 69 6.98 20.73 -9.95
N GLU A 70 6.79 20.79 -11.28
CA GLU A 70 7.08 21.98 -12.08
C GLU A 70 6.11 23.12 -11.79
N MET A 71 4.82 22.79 -11.56
CA MET A 71 3.80 23.78 -11.22
C MET A 71 3.98 24.30 -9.80
N SER A 72 4.28 23.41 -8.86
CA SER A 72 4.70 23.74 -7.50
C SER A 72 5.90 24.68 -7.49
N ARG A 73 6.94 24.38 -8.29
CA ARG A 73 8.15 25.21 -8.39
C ARG A 73 7.81 26.59 -8.96
N ARG A 74 7.01 26.66 -10.03
CA ARG A 74 6.58 27.92 -10.63
C ARG A 74 5.79 28.80 -9.65
N ARG A 75 4.87 28.22 -8.87
CA ARG A 75 4.10 28.94 -7.84
C ARG A 75 4.99 29.47 -6.73
N LEU A 76 5.94 28.66 -6.26
CA LEU A 76 6.93 29.08 -5.27
C LEU A 76 7.81 30.24 -5.78
N LEU A 77 8.24 30.18 -7.05
CA LEU A 77 9.00 31.26 -7.70
C LEU A 77 8.15 32.52 -7.90
N ALA A 78 6.85 32.38 -8.14
CA ALA A 78 5.89 33.48 -8.20
C ALA A 78 5.56 34.09 -6.82
N GLY A 79 6.07 33.50 -5.73
CA GLY A 79 5.82 33.97 -4.37
C GLY A 79 4.48 33.51 -3.78
N GLU A 80 3.78 32.57 -4.42
CA GLU A 80 2.51 32.00 -3.96
C GLU A 80 2.75 30.96 -2.86
N GLY A 81 3.31 31.40 -1.74
CA GLY A 81 3.53 30.57 -0.56
C GLY A 81 2.27 30.43 0.30
N PHE A 82 2.19 29.32 1.04
CA PHE A 82 1.14 29.16 2.05
C PHE A 82 1.38 30.11 3.22
N GLY A 83 0.34 30.87 3.57
CA GLY A 83 0.41 31.89 4.61
C GLY A 83 0.45 31.35 6.05
N LEU A 84 0.21 32.27 6.98
CA LEU A 84 0.15 31.99 8.40
C LEU A 84 -1.30 31.82 8.86
N GLU A 85 -1.52 30.94 9.83
CA GLU A 85 -2.81 30.70 10.48
C GLU A 85 -2.71 30.90 12.00
N ASP A 86 -3.85 30.98 12.68
CA ASP A 86 -3.89 31.01 14.14
C ASP A 86 -3.51 29.66 14.72
N GLN A 87 -2.98 29.67 15.95
CA GLN A 87 -2.46 28.45 16.58
C GLN A 87 -3.59 27.44 16.89
N GLY A 88 -3.66 26.37 16.11
CA GLY A 88 -4.58 25.24 16.33
C GLY A 88 -4.06 24.19 17.32
N GLN A 89 -4.89 23.19 17.64
CA GLN A 89 -4.53 22.11 18.58
C GLN A 89 -3.32 21.29 18.11
N ILE A 90 -3.25 20.98 16.81
CA ILE A 90 -2.12 20.25 16.19
C ILE A 90 -0.79 20.98 16.41
N THR A 91 -0.72 22.27 16.06
CA THR A 91 0.51 23.06 16.19
C THR A 91 0.91 23.30 17.64
N LYS A 92 -0.07 23.40 18.54
CA LYS A 92 0.16 23.48 19.99
C LYS A 92 0.67 22.14 20.54
N ALA A 93 0.14 21.02 20.09
CA ALA A 93 0.61 19.68 20.48
C ALA A 93 2.03 19.39 19.99
N ALA A 94 2.38 19.85 18.79
CA ALA A 94 3.72 19.76 18.22
C ALA A 94 4.74 20.75 18.82
N ASN A 95 4.37 21.49 19.87
CA ASN A 95 5.20 22.53 20.52
C ASN A 95 5.73 23.61 19.55
N ILE A 96 4.97 23.95 18.51
CA ILE A 96 5.35 25.03 17.59
C ILE A 96 4.99 26.36 18.25
N HIS A 97 6.02 27.15 18.55
CA HIS A 97 5.84 28.47 19.15
C HIS A 97 5.34 29.50 18.12
N PRO A 98 4.22 30.17 18.37
CA PRO A 98 3.70 31.18 17.46
C PRO A 98 4.57 32.44 17.50
N ARG A 99 4.67 33.13 16.36
CA ARG A 99 5.30 34.45 16.26
C ARG A 99 4.24 35.53 16.19
N SER A 100 4.51 36.69 16.80
CA SER A 100 3.61 37.84 16.69
C SER A 100 3.81 38.52 15.33
N VAL A 101 2.75 38.58 14.54
CA VAL A 101 2.70 39.28 13.24
C VAL A 101 1.49 40.19 13.27
N GLY A 102 1.70 41.50 13.23
CA GLY A 102 0.62 42.49 13.34
C GLY A 102 -0.17 42.39 14.65
N GLY A 103 0.49 42.03 15.77
CA GLY A 103 -0.14 41.89 17.09
C GLY A 103 -0.77 40.51 17.36
N ASN A 104 -1.02 39.71 16.33
CA ASN A 104 -1.63 38.38 16.47
C ASN A 104 -0.56 37.27 16.46
N LYS A 105 -0.74 36.27 17.33
CA LYS A 105 0.14 35.10 17.42
C LYS A 105 -0.21 34.10 16.31
N ARG A 106 0.67 33.96 15.32
CA ARG A 106 0.45 33.09 14.16
C ARG A 106 1.51 32.01 13.99
N VAL A 107 1.12 30.92 13.33
CA VAL A 107 1.94 29.76 12.98
C VAL A 107 1.83 29.47 11.48
N THR A 108 2.79 28.73 10.93
CA THR A 108 2.76 28.33 9.51
C THR A 108 1.67 27.30 9.23
N LYS A 109 0.79 27.57 8.26
CA LYS A 109 -0.29 26.66 7.83
C LYS A 109 0.23 25.31 7.33
N THR A 110 1.43 25.30 6.76
CA THR A 110 2.09 24.09 6.26
C THR A 110 2.33 23.04 7.34
N ALA A 111 2.52 23.43 8.60
CA ALA A 111 2.78 22.47 9.67
C ALA A 111 1.54 21.62 9.98
N ARG A 112 0.36 22.26 10.02
CA ARG A 112 -0.91 21.55 10.19
C ARG A 112 -1.21 20.66 8.99
N ALA A 113 -1.04 21.19 7.78
CA ALA A 113 -1.24 20.43 6.56
C ALA A 113 -0.30 19.21 6.49
N ALA A 114 0.98 19.34 6.88
CA ALA A 114 1.91 18.22 6.91
C ALA A 114 1.45 17.10 7.86
N TYR A 115 0.95 17.45 9.05
CA TYR A 115 0.37 16.48 9.97
C TYR A 115 -0.84 15.75 9.37
N LEU A 116 -1.75 16.47 8.69
CA LEU A 116 -2.91 15.88 8.05
C LEU A 116 -2.52 14.98 6.86
N CYS A 117 -1.55 15.37 6.04
CA CYS A 117 -0.99 14.53 4.98
C CYS A 117 -0.41 13.23 5.55
N ALA A 118 0.39 13.34 6.62
CA ALA A 118 0.95 12.17 7.30
C ALA A 118 -0.16 11.26 7.81
N GLY A 119 -1.15 11.80 8.53
CA GLY A 119 -2.29 11.03 9.04
C GLY A 119 -3.14 10.38 7.95
N ASN A 120 -3.42 11.09 6.85
CA ASN A 120 -4.17 10.57 5.70
C ASN A 120 -3.42 9.45 4.97
N HIS A 121 -2.10 9.58 4.81
CA HIS A 121 -1.28 8.50 4.27
C HIS A 121 -1.39 7.24 5.15
N LEU A 122 -1.28 7.44 6.45
CA LEU A 122 -1.28 6.39 7.46
C LEU A 122 -2.67 5.72 7.58
N LEU A 123 -3.75 6.49 7.41
CA LEU A 123 -5.14 6.02 7.29
C LEU A 123 -5.33 5.14 6.05
N LYS A 124 -4.87 5.59 4.88
CA LYS A 124 -4.97 4.82 3.62
C LYS A 124 -4.19 3.50 3.66
N VAL A 125 -3.07 3.48 4.39
CA VAL A 125 -2.30 2.24 4.60
C VAL A 125 -3.03 1.28 5.55
N ALA A 126 -3.74 1.81 6.55
CA ALA A 126 -4.46 0.98 7.53
C ALA A 126 -5.84 0.50 7.03
N TYR A 127 -6.56 1.31 6.24
CA TYR A 127 -7.91 1.04 5.80
C TYR A 127 -8.06 1.27 4.29
N PHE A 128 -8.63 0.29 3.59
CA PHE A 128 -8.81 0.32 2.14
C PHE A 128 -9.70 1.48 1.65
N ASN A 129 -10.79 1.78 2.38
CA ASN A 129 -11.74 2.86 2.03
C ASN A 129 -11.78 3.96 3.10
N ALA A 130 -10.61 4.50 3.46
CA ALA A 130 -10.52 5.58 4.45
C ALA A 130 -10.99 6.92 3.86
N THR A 131 -11.95 7.59 4.51
CA THR A 131 -12.26 9.00 4.22
C THR A 131 -11.08 9.88 4.70
N PRO A 132 -10.42 10.63 3.81
CA PRO A 132 -9.32 11.50 4.21
C PRO A 132 -9.83 12.66 5.06
N ALA A 133 -9.04 13.05 6.06
CA ALA A 133 -9.32 14.24 6.86
C ALA A 133 -9.22 15.50 5.98
N PRO A 134 -10.17 16.44 6.10
CA PRO A 134 -10.20 17.64 5.27
C PRO A 134 -9.05 18.59 5.63
N HIS A 135 -8.63 19.42 4.68
CA HIS A 135 -7.56 20.40 4.85
C HIS A 135 -7.90 21.52 5.85
N THR A 136 -9.13 21.61 6.34
CA THR A 136 -9.59 22.55 7.37
C THR A 136 -9.53 21.97 8.79
N GLU A 137 -9.21 20.69 8.93
CA GLU A 137 -9.19 20.00 10.23
C GLU A 137 -8.14 20.61 11.15
N THR A 138 -8.51 20.87 12.41
CA THR A 138 -7.63 21.49 13.41
C THR A 138 -7.47 20.66 14.66
N ALA A 139 -8.28 19.62 14.85
CA ALA A 139 -8.18 18.67 15.94
C ALA A 139 -7.16 17.55 15.65
N ASN A 140 -6.70 16.88 16.70
CA ASN A 140 -5.84 15.71 16.52
C ASN A 140 -6.67 14.55 15.97
N LEU A 141 -6.14 13.91 14.92
CA LEU A 141 -6.71 12.68 14.36
C LEU A 141 -6.77 11.55 15.40
N PRO A 142 -7.75 10.63 15.30
CA PRO A 142 -7.80 9.46 16.15
C PRO A 142 -6.59 8.54 15.91
N ALA A 143 -6.20 7.79 16.93
CA ALA A 143 -5.13 6.81 16.81
C ALA A 143 -5.53 5.68 15.85
N LEU A 144 -4.69 5.41 14.86
CA LEU A 144 -4.88 4.29 13.94
C LEU A 144 -4.75 2.97 14.68
N LEU A 145 -5.70 2.06 14.53
CA LEU A 145 -5.57 0.71 15.09
C LEU A 145 -4.93 -0.17 14.04
N THR A 146 -3.68 -0.53 14.29
CA THR A 146 -2.76 -1.08 13.28
C THR A 146 -2.81 -2.59 13.17
N ALA A 147 -3.70 -3.20 13.92
CA ALA A 147 -4.04 -4.60 13.78
C ALA A 147 -5.56 -4.65 13.92
N ASN A 148 -6.21 -5.18 12.89
CA ASN A 148 -7.62 -5.52 12.95
C ASN A 148 -7.82 -6.55 14.07
N VAL A 149 -9.03 -6.59 14.65
CA VAL A 149 -9.40 -7.56 15.69
C VAL A 149 -9.00 -8.99 15.27
N LEU A 150 -9.16 -9.31 13.98
CA LEU A 150 -8.79 -10.58 13.34
C LEU A 150 -7.28 -10.90 13.35
N GLU A 151 -6.41 -9.94 13.05
CA GLU A 151 -4.95 -10.13 13.10
C GLU A 151 -4.45 -10.24 14.54
N ARG A 152 -5.11 -9.57 15.50
CA ARG A 152 -4.84 -9.73 16.93
C ARG A 152 -5.30 -11.09 17.48
N PHE A 153 -6.24 -11.75 16.80
CA PHE A 153 -6.77 -13.07 17.15
C PHE A 153 -6.22 -14.22 16.28
N ASN A 154 -5.16 -14.01 15.47
CA ASN A 154 -4.59 -15.05 14.59
C ASN A 154 -5.62 -15.68 13.62
N GLY A 155 -6.58 -14.90 13.12
CA GLY A 155 -7.48 -15.35 12.06
C GLY A 155 -6.76 -15.40 10.72
N VAL A 156 -6.14 -16.53 10.38
CA VAL A 156 -5.48 -16.76 9.09
C VAL A 156 -6.56 -17.00 8.03
N LEU A 157 -6.69 -16.08 7.07
CA LEU A 157 -7.51 -16.20 5.86
C LEU A 157 -6.69 -15.96 4.58
N GLU A 158 -5.39 -16.24 4.60
CA GLU A 158 -4.64 -16.40 3.35
C GLU A 158 -4.52 -17.90 3.03
N PRO A 159 -5.10 -18.40 1.93
CA PRO A 159 -4.80 -19.74 1.46
C PRO A 159 -3.30 -19.83 1.15
N GLU A 160 -2.65 -20.87 1.67
CA GLU A 160 -1.21 -21.09 1.59
C GLU A 160 -0.65 -20.86 0.17
N ARG A 161 0.28 -19.91 0.07
CA ARG A 161 0.99 -19.54 -1.15
C ARG A 161 2.07 -20.56 -1.58
N LEU A 162 2.06 -21.76 -0.97
CA LEU A 162 3.08 -22.80 -1.10
C LEU A 162 2.56 -24.10 -1.74
N VAL A 163 1.31 -24.13 -2.21
CA VAL A 163 0.85 -25.21 -3.09
C VAL A 163 1.35 -24.91 -4.50
N ASP A 164 2.57 -25.37 -4.77
CA ASP A 164 3.24 -25.29 -6.07
C ASP A 164 2.65 -26.36 -6.99
N GLY A 165 1.80 -25.95 -7.94
CA GLY A 165 1.19 -26.83 -8.92
C GLY A 165 2.02 -26.85 -10.20
N VAL A 166 2.82 -27.88 -10.40
CA VAL A 166 3.46 -28.14 -11.71
C VAL A 166 2.39 -28.61 -12.69
N VAL A 167 2.12 -27.83 -13.74
CA VAL A 167 1.31 -28.28 -14.88
C VAL A 167 2.25 -28.98 -15.85
N ASN A 168 2.25 -30.30 -15.84
CA ASN A 168 3.00 -31.10 -16.79
C ASN A 168 2.22 -31.13 -18.11
N LEU A 169 2.72 -30.46 -19.16
CA LEU A 169 2.10 -30.44 -20.50
C LEU A 169 2.55 -31.63 -21.37
N THR A 170 3.06 -32.70 -20.77
CA THR A 170 3.43 -33.94 -21.47
C THR A 170 2.18 -34.73 -21.86
N GLY A 171 2.08 -35.08 -23.15
CA GLY A 171 0.98 -35.85 -23.71
C GLY A 171 0.19 -35.13 -24.79
N GLU A 172 -0.64 -35.89 -25.51
CA GLU A 172 -1.48 -35.39 -26.59
C GLU A 172 -2.65 -34.57 -26.01
N LEU A 173 -2.68 -33.26 -26.26
CA LEU A 173 -3.82 -32.42 -25.87
C LEU A 173 -4.91 -32.50 -26.95
N PRO A 174 -6.18 -32.79 -26.57
CA PRO A 174 -7.28 -32.76 -27.52
C PRO A 174 -7.61 -31.31 -27.91
N ILE A 175 -7.58 -31.01 -29.20
CA ILE A 175 -7.96 -29.70 -29.74
C ILE A 175 -9.46 -29.69 -29.98
N LYS A 176 -10.18 -28.76 -29.35
CA LYS A 176 -11.62 -28.57 -29.58
C LYS A 176 -11.90 -27.52 -30.65
N GLY A 177 -12.96 -27.73 -31.43
CA GLY A 177 -13.55 -26.69 -32.29
C GLY A 177 -13.09 -26.67 -33.76
N ILE A 178 -12.41 -27.72 -34.24
CA ILE A 178 -12.06 -27.86 -35.66
C ILE A 178 -12.94 -28.96 -36.24
N GLY A 179 -13.75 -28.63 -37.25
CA GLY A 179 -14.64 -29.56 -37.95
C GLY A 179 -14.40 -29.51 -39.47
N THR A 180 -14.88 -30.52 -40.18
CA THR A 180 -14.85 -30.55 -41.64
C THR A 180 -16.07 -29.83 -42.20
N ARG A 181 -15.84 -28.95 -43.18
CA ARG A 181 -16.92 -28.40 -43.99
C ARG A 181 -17.10 -29.29 -45.22
N ILE A 182 -18.08 -30.20 -45.18
CA ILE A 182 -18.45 -30.99 -46.35
C ILE A 182 -19.16 -30.05 -47.32
N ARG A 183 -18.56 -29.81 -48.50
CA ARG A 183 -19.26 -29.19 -49.63
C ARG A 183 -19.91 -30.31 -50.43
N ASP A 184 -21.19 -30.54 -50.19
CA ASP A 184 -22.00 -31.27 -51.16
C ASP A 184 -22.48 -30.26 -52.23
N PHE A 185 -22.31 -30.60 -53.51
CA PHE A 185 -22.55 -29.66 -54.62
C PHE A 185 -24.04 -29.41 -54.91
N ASP A 186 -24.94 -30.08 -54.19
CA ASP A 186 -26.38 -29.94 -54.35
C ASP A 186 -27.08 -29.94 -52.98
N THR A 187 -27.32 -28.74 -52.45
CA THR A 187 -28.27 -28.42 -51.36
C THR A 187 -27.78 -28.56 -49.90
N VAL A 188 -27.81 -27.42 -49.20
CA VAL A 188 -27.64 -27.15 -47.73
C VAL A 188 -26.20 -27.16 -47.18
N ASN A 189 -25.70 -25.96 -46.82
CA ASN A 189 -24.56 -25.79 -45.90
C ASN A 189 -24.99 -26.24 -44.50
N SER A 190 -24.79 -27.50 -44.15
CA SER A 190 -24.72 -27.92 -42.75
C SER A 190 -23.26 -27.95 -42.34
N ASP A 191 -22.81 -26.96 -41.58
CA ASP A 191 -21.52 -27.05 -40.89
C ASP A 191 -21.69 -27.99 -39.69
N SER A 192 -21.30 -29.26 -39.83
CA SER A 192 -21.28 -30.22 -38.73
C SER A 192 -19.93 -30.15 -38.02
N TYR A 193 -19.90 -29.57 -36.83
CA TYR A 193 -18.74 -29.59 -35.94
C TYR A 193 -18.89 -30.77 -34.99
N LYS A 194 -17.99 -31.75 -35.07
CA LYS A 194 -17.90 -32.85 -34.11
C LYS A 194 -16.66 -32.66 -33.23
N GLU A 195 -16.82 -32.78 -31.92
CA GLU A 195 -15.70 -32.72 -30.98
C GLU A 195 -14.94 -34.05 -31.01
N SER A 196 -13.60 -34.02 -31.10
CA SER A 196 -12.77 -35.20 -30.86
C SER A 196 -12.82 -35.54 -29.38
N GLY A 197 -13.63 -36.54 -29.04
CA GLY A 197 -13.71 -37.12 -27.70
C GLY A 197 -12.73 -38.29 -27.58
N GLU A 198 -11.92 -38.23 -26.53
CA GLU A 198 -11.08 -39.32 -25.99
C GLU A 198 -9.82 -39.73 -26.76
N THR A 199 -8.75 -39.93 -25.98
CA THR A 199 -7.48 -40.55 -26.35
C THR A 199 -7.70 -42.03 -26.67
N ALA A 200 -7.72 -42.36 -27.96
CA ALA A 200 -7.56 -43.74 -28.40
C ALA A 200 -6.07 -44.03 -28.65
N PRO A 201 -5.43 -44.96 -27.91
CA PRO A 201 -4.09 -45.44 -28.21
C PRO A 201 -4.21 -46.56 -29.23
N ARG A 202 -4.34 -46.23 -30.52
CA ARG A 202 -4.38 -47.22 -31.60
C ARG A 202 -3.64 -46.68 -32.81
N GLN A 203 -2.82 -47.52 -33.45
CA GLN A 203 -2.17 -47.18 -34.72
C GLN A 203 -3.23 -47.01 -35.79
N VAL A 204 -3.50 -45.77 -36.19
CA VAL A 204 -4.37 -45.45 -37.32
C VAL A 204 -3.52 -44.82 -38.42
N THR A 205 -3.86 -45.10 -39.68
CA THR A 205 -3.17 -44.54 -40.85
C THR A 205 -3.56 -43.07 -40.99
N GLY A 206 -2.72 -42.17 -40.46
CA GLY A 206 -2.92 -40.71 -40.50
C GLY A 206 -2.03 -39.96 -41.46
N TRP A 207 -2.38 -38.71 -41.75
CA TRP A 207 -1.51 -37.73 -42.40
C TRP A 207 -0.93 -36.81 -41.33
N GLN A 208 0.39 -36.90 -41.10
CA GLN A 208 1.09 -35.98 -40.22
C GLN A 208 1.43 -34.71 -41.00
N VAL A 209 0.90 -33.56 -40.59
CA VAL A 209 1.29 -32.26 -41.15
C VAL A 209 2.24 -31.60 -40.17
N GLY A 210 3.53 -31.83 -40.39
CA GLY A 210 4.62 -31.19 -39.68
C GLY A 210 5.87 -31.23 -40.55
N ASP A 211 6.64 -30.13 -40.55
CA ASP A 211 7.99 -30.16 -41.12
C ASP A 211 8.76 -31.28 -40.40
N GLY A 212 9.44 -32.15 -41.15
CA GLY A 212 10.06 -33.39 -40.67
C GLY A 212 11.23 -33.22 -39.67
N HIS A 213 11.04 -32.41 -38.63
CA HIS A 213 11.97 -32.05 -37.57
C HIS A 213 11.27 -32.05 -36.21
N GLY A 214 10.74 -33.22 -35.78
CA GLY A 214 10.50 -33.57 -34.37
C GLY A 214 9.40 -32.81 -33.61
N ASN A 215 8.70 -33.54 -32.73
CA ASN A 215 8.24 -33.07 -31.42
C ASN A 215 7.61 -31.66 -31.40
N ASN A 216 6.57 -31.47 -32.22
CA ASN A 216 5.60 -30.34 -32.26
C ASN A 216 4.75 -30.43 -33.53
N SER A 217 4.02 -31.53 -33.71
CA SER A 217 3.20 -31.74 -34.92
C SER A 217 1.71 -31.80 -34.63
N VAL A 218 0.92 -31.22 -35.53
CA VAL A 218 -0.53 -31.46 -35.56
C VAL A 218 -0.77 -32.73 -36.36
N ILE A 219 -1.33 -33.73 -35.69
CA ILE A 219 -1.62 -35.04 -36.25
C ILE A 219 -3.09 -35.05 -36.67
N LEU A 220 -3.34 -35.35 -37.95
CA LEU A 220 -4.67 -35.54 -38.54
C LEU A 220 -4.84 -37.02 -38.88
N GLU A 221 -5.66 -37.71 -38.11
CA GLU A 221 -5.97 -39.14 -38.29
C GLU A 221 -7.44 -39.34 -38.65
N GLN A 222 -7.76 -40.42 -39.35
CA GLN A 222 -9.16 -40.81 -39.56
C GLN A 222 -9.69 -41.44 -38.27
N ASP A 223 -10.84 -40.97 -37.78
CA ASP A 223 -11.50 -41.62 -36.64
C ASP A 223 -12.06 -42.99 -37.09
N PRO A 224 -11.61 -44.12 -36.51
CA PRO A 224 -12.12 -45.44 -36.89
C PRO A 224 -13.58 -45.68 -36.48
N ASP A 225 -14.09 -44.94 -35.48
CA ASP A 225 -15.47 -45.06 -35.00
C ASP A 225 -16.43 -44.13 -35.75
N ASP A 226 -15.90 -43.15 -36.52
CA ASP A 226 -16.67 -42.26 -37.38
C ASP A 226 -15.86 -41.81 -38.61
N LEU A 227 -15.97 -42.59 -39.69
CA LEU A 227 -15.15 -42.49 -40.90
C LEU A 227 -15.19 -41.12 -41.60
N ASP A 228 -16.20 -40.30 -41.32
CA ASP A 228 -16.46 -39.01 -41.98
C ASP A 228 -15.86 -37.80 -41.24
N PHE A 229 -15.23 -38.00 -40.06
CA PHE A 229 -14.61 -36.93 -39.28
C PHE A 229 -13.12 -37.21 -38.96
N PRO A 230 -12.23 -36.21 -39.11
CA PRO A 230 -10.83 -36.36 -38.73
C PRO A 230 -10.64 -36.17 -37.22
N LEU A 231 -9.84 -37.05 -36.63
CA LEU A 231 -9.29 -36.91 -35.30
C LEU A 231 -8.05 -36.02 -35.35
N ILE A 232 -8.10 -34.86 -34.69
CA ILE A 232 -6.99 -33.89 -34.66
C ILE A 232 -6.37 -33.86 -33.28
N ARG A 233 -5.06 -34.10 -33.20
CA ARG A 233 -4.28 -34.05 -31.95
C ARG A 233 -3.07 -33.14 -32.12
N ALA A 234 -2.71 -32.42 -31.06
CA ALA A 234 -1.42 -31.74 -30.97
C ALA A 234 -0.48 -32.61 -30.15
N ASP A 235 0.63 -33.02 -30.75
CA ASP A 235 1.76 -33.58 -30.04
C ASP A 235 2.63 -32.44 -29.50
N LEU A 236 2.66 -32.31 -28.17
CA LEU A 236 3.45 -31.32 -27.43
C LEU A 236 4.66 -31.95 -26.73
N ASP A 237 4.98 -33.22 -27.00
CA ASP A 237 6.22 -33.81 -26.51
C ASP A 237 7.39 -32.99 -27.04
N GLY A 238 8.21 -32.41 -26.16
CA GLY A 238 9.35 -31.57 -26.53
C GLY A 238 9.11 -30.06 -26.45
N VAL A 239 7.90 -29.60 -26.09
CA VAL A 239 7.71 -28.20 -25.65
C VAL A 239 8.46 -28.03 -24.33
N GLY A 240 9.52 -27.23 -24.36
CA GLY A 240 10.33 -26.93 -23.18
C GLY A 240 9.45 -26.45 -22.02
N GLU A 241 9.76 -26.94 -20.82
CA GLU A 241 9.05 -26.61 -19.59
C GLU A 241 8.75 -25.11 -19.53
N LEU A 242 7.46 -24.74 -19.57
CA LEU A 242 7.05 -23.35 -19.44
C LEU A 242 7.19 -23.00 -17.97
N THR A 243 8.40 -22.56 -17.58
CA THR A 243 8.70 -22.34 -16.18
C THR A 243 7.82 -21.22 -15.64
N PHE A 244 7.21 -21.44 -14.47
CA PHE A 244 6.44 -20.41 -13.76
C PHE A 244 7.25 -19.12 -13.53
N ARG A 245 8.58 -19.19 -13.60
CA ARG A 245 9.47 -18.04 -13.54
C ARG A 245 9.32 -17.11 -14.75
N ASP A 246 9.22 -17.65 -15.96
CA ASP A 246 9.00 -16.85 -17.18
C ASP A 246 7.57 -16.33 -17.24
N MET A 247 6.59 -17.13 -16.80
CA MET A 247 5.22 -16.65 -16.64
C MET A 247 5.11 -15.53 -15.60
N MET A 248 5.80 -15.67 -14.45
CA MET A 248 5.86 -14.62 -13.43
C MET A 248 6.65 -13.39 -13.90
N ALA A 249 7.70 -13.55 -14.70
CA ALA A 249 8.43 -12.42 -15.29
C ALA A 249 7.55 -11.66 -16.28
N SER A 250 6.80 -12.38 -17.13
CA SER A 250 5.83 -11.81 -18.06
C SER A 250 4.68 -11.09 -17.32
N GLN A 251 4.10 -11.72 -16.29
CA GLN A 251 3.08 -11.09 -15.44
C GLN A 251 3.60 -9.85 -14.71
N LYS A 252 4.85 -9.87 -14.25
CA LYS A 252 5.48 -8.70 -13.63
C LYS A 252 5.67 -7.57 -14.64
N LEU A 253 6.12 -7.87 -15.86
CA LEU A 253 6.27 -6.88 -16.92
C LEU A 253 4.92 -6.30 -17.34
N ASP A 254 3.91 -7.15 -17.55
CA ASP A 254 2.56 -6.71 -17.88
C ASP A 254 1.96 -5.85 -16.76
N GLY A 255 2.11 -6.26 -15.49
CA GLY A 255 1.71 -5.44 -14.34
C GLY A 255 2.43 -4.09 -14.28
N LEU A 256 3.70 -4.03 -14.68
CA LEU A 256 4.48 -2.81 -14.73
C LEU A 256 4.01 -1.88 -15.86
N ILE A 257 3.73 -2.44 -17.04
CA ILE A 257 3.17 -1.73 -18.20
C ILE A 257 1.78 -1.18 -17.87
N GLN A 258 0.90 -1.98 -17.27
CA GLN A 258 -0.42 -1.54 -16.82
C GLN A 258 -0.32 -0.42 -15.78
N LYS A 259 0.64 -0.51 -14.86
CA LYS A 259 0.89 0.54 -13.87
C LYS A 259 1.35 1.85 -14.52
N PHE A 260 2.25 1.80 -15.50
CA PHE A 260 2.64 3.00 -16.25
C PHE A 260 1.52 3.56 -17.11
N ALA A 261 0.72 2.70 -17.74
CA ALA A 261 -0.47 3.12 -18.47
C ALA A 261 -1.51 3.79 -17.55
N GLN A 262 -1.65 3.31 -16.31
CA GLN A 262 -2.48 3.96 -15.30
C GLN A 262 -1.93 5.33 -14.89
N MET A 263 -0.60 5.48 -14.74
CA MET A 263 0.01 6.78 -14.46
C MET A 263 -0.27 7.80 -15.58
N ILE A 264 -0.12 7.38 -16.84
CA ILE A 264 -0.40 8.24 -18.01
C ILE A 264 -1.90 8.60 -18.08
N LYS A 265 -2.79 7.64 -17.78
CA LYS A 265 -4.24 7.91 -17.77
C LYS A 265 -4.66 8.82 -16.61
N ALA A 266 -3.97 8.76 -15.47
CA ALA A 266 -4.28 9.56 -14.30
C ALA A 266 -3.83 11.02 -14.44
N ASP A 267 -2.73 11.28 -15.14
CA ASP A 267 -2.25 12.62 -15.49
C ASP A 267 -1.93 12.67 -16.99
N PRO A 268 -2.90 13.00 -17.86
CA PRO A 268 -2.70 13.00 -19.31
C PRO A 268 -1.78 14.14 -19.79
N VAL A 269 -1.45 15.11 -18.94
CA VAL A 269 -0.61 16.26 -19.32
C VAL A 269 0.86 16.00 -18.97
N ASN A 270 1.14 15.39 -17.81
CA ASN A 270 2.52 15.17 -17.33
C ASN A 270 2.87 13.70 -17.09
N GLY A 271 1.96 12.76 -17.36
CA GLY A 271 2.13 11.34 -17.06
C GLY A 271 3.25 10.67 -17.84
N GLU A 272 3.51 11.10 -19.08
CA GLU A 272 4.65 10.61 -19.87
C GLU A 272 5.98 11.02 -19.21
N GLU A 273 6.07 12.27 -18.73
CA GLU A 273 7.25 12.76 -18.03
C GLU A 273 7.44 12.06 -16.67
N ALA A 274 6.36 11.75 -15.96
CA ALA A 274 6.41 10.98 -14.71
C ALA A 274 6.92 9.54 -14.93
N VAL A 275 6.53 8.91 -16.04
CA VAL A 275 7.01 7.57 -16.44
C VAL A 275 8.48 7.63 -16.85
N GLU A 276 8.89 8.60 -17.68
CA GLU A 276 10.30 8.79 -18.06
C GLU A 276 11.18 9.03 -16.83
N ARG A 277 10.75 9.92 -15.92
CA ARG A 277 11.49 10.21 -14.68
C ARG A 277 11.60 8.99 -13.76
N ALA A 278 10.59 8.12 -13.72
CA ALA A 278 10.63 6.85 -12.99
C ALA A 278 11.57 5.81 -13.63
N LEU A 279 11.67 5.78 -14.96
CA LEU A 279 12.54 4.87 -15.72
C LEU A 279 14.02 5.27 -15.66
N TYR A 280 14.32 6.57 -15.74
CA TYR A 280 15.70 7.08 -15.78
C TYR A 280 16.40 7.16 -14.41
N GLY A 281 15.70 6.88 -13.30
CA GLY A 281 16.28 6.91 -11.97
C GLY A 281 16.87 8.27 -11.58
N ILE A 282 16.42 9.35 -12.25
CA ILE A 282 16.76 10.73 -11.89
C ILE A 282 16.30 10.92 -10.43
N LYS A 283 17.11 11.59 -9.60
CA LYS A 283 16.81 11.79 -8.17
C LYS A 283 15.52 12.62 -8.05
N VAL A 284 14.41 11.90 -8.00
CA VAL A 284 13.05 12.43 -7.98
C VAL A 284 12.66 12.67 -6.53
N ASP A 285 12.23 13.90 -6.24
CA ASP A 285 11.31 14.12 -5.15
C ASP A 285 10.14 13.17 -5.31
N TYR A 286 9.97 12.28 -4.33
CA TYR A 286 8.85 11.36 -4.27
C TYR A 286 7.57 12.06 -4.72
N ASP A 287 6.72 11.30 -5.40
CA ASP A 287 5.35 11.66 -5.73
C ASP A 287 4.65 12.35 -4.53
N HIS A 288 3.44 12.88 -4.68
CA HIS A 288 2.63 13.43 -3.57
C HIS A 288 2.33 12.41 -2.41
N ASN A 289 2.95 11.24 -2.44
CA ASN A 289 2.95 10.21 -1.43
C ASN A 289 3.93 10.52 -0.30
N CYS A 290 3.44 10.45 0.93
CA CYS A 290 4.27 10.50 2.12
C CYS A 290 5.04 9.18 2.30
N GLN A 291 6.11 9.20 3.09
CA GLN A 291 6.93 8.02 3.37
C GLN A 291 7.09 7.80 4.86
N VAL A 292 6.89 6.56 5.30
CA VAL A 292 7.16 6.18 6.68
C VAL A 292 8.64 5.85 6.82
N LEU A 293 9.38 6.68 7.54
CA LEU A 293 10.83 6.49 7.77
C LEU A 293 11.11 5.61 8.98
N TYR A 294 10.25 5.69 9.99
CA TYR A 294 10.39 4.90 11.20
C TYR A 294 9.01 4.53 11.72
N ARG A 295 8.84 3.28 12.14
CA ARG A 295 7.63 2.81 12.80
C ARG A 295 7.99 1.73 13.79
N LYS A 296 7.63 1.93 15.04
CA LYS A 296 7.83 0.92 16.09
C LYS A 296 6.71 0.97 17.12
N VAL A 297 6.23 -0.22 17.48
CA VAL A 297 5.30 -0.41 18.58
C VAL A 297 6.10 -0.86 19.79
N HIS A 298 5.95 -0.13 20.89
CA HIS A 298 6.54 -0.43 22.18
C HIS A 298 5.44 -0.90 23.13
N GLU A 299 5.70 -1.98 23.84
CA GLU A 299 4.87 -2.41 24.96
C GLU A 299 5.28 -1.63 26.22
N LEU A 300 4.30 -1.07 26.93
CA LEU A 300 4.48 -0.46 28.23
C LEU A 300 4.11 -1.46 29.32
N THR A 301 5.06 -1.75 30.20
CA THR A 301 4.84 -2.55 31.40
C THR A 301 4.63 -1.63 32.60
N ALA A 302 3.61 -1.93 33.43
CA ALA A 302 3.40 -1.23 34.68
C ALA A 302 4.49 -1.57 35.70
N VAL A 303 4.99 -0.54 36.37
CA VAL A 303 5.70 -0.67 37.64
C VAL A 303 4.72 -0.26 38.73
N HIS A 304 4.33 -1.21 39.58
CA HIS A 304 3.45 -0.93 40.71
C HIS A 304 4.28 -0.43 41.90
N GLN A 305 3.85 0.68 42.49
CA GLN A 305 4.41 1.19 43.73
C GLN A 305 3.33 1.17 44.81
N ARG A 306 3.76 0.84 46.03
CA ARG A 306 2.92 0.91 47.22
C ARG A 306 3.43 2.05 48.09
N PRO A 307 2.60 3.02 48.46
CA PRO A 307 2.99 4.05 49.40
C PRO A 307 3.21 3.41 50.77
N MET A 308 4.16 3.98 51.52
CA MET A 308 4.57 3.47 52.85
C MET A 308 3.94 4.26 54.01
N ASP A 309 2.99 5.15 53.73
CA ASP A 309 2.26 5.84 54.79
C ASP A 309 1.18 4.91 55.38
N GLY A 310 0.83 5.14 56.66
CA GLY A 310 -0.09 4.27 57.38
C GLY A 310 -1.54 4.31 56.88
N ALA A 311 -1.93 5.34 56.13
CA ALA A 311 -3.29 5.53 55.65
C ALA A 311 -3.54 4.88 54.28
N SER A 312 -2.52 4.84 53.42
CA SER A 312 -2.58 4.32 52.04
C SER A 312 -1.78 3.03 51.85
N ILE A 313 -1.39 2.34 52.93
CA ILE A 313 -0.61 1.09 52.88
C ILE A 313 -1.20 -0.03 51.99
N ASN A 314 -2.52 0.03 51.75
CA ASN A 314 -3.25 -0.90 50.87
C ASN A 314 -3.47 -0.36 49.44
N ASP A 315 -3.19 0.91 49.21
CA ASP A 315 -3.32 1.53 47.89
C ASP A 315 -2.14 1.13 47.01
N VAL A 316 -2.40 1.05 45.72
CA VAL A 316 -1.37 0.74 44.72
C VAL A 316 -1.46 1.79 43.63
N SER A 317 -0.32 2.34 43.22
CA SER A 317 -0.22 3.15 42.01
C SER A 317 0.53 2.39 40.93
N ALA A 318 0.07 2.49 39.69
CA ALA A 318 0.79 1.99 38.53
C ALA A 318 1.47 3.16 37.80
N HIS A 319 2.78 3.03 37.62
CA HIS A 319 3.62 3.96 36.87
C HIS A 319 4.10 3.32 35.57
N PHE A 320 4.16 4.13 34.51
CA PHE A 320 4.62 3.70 33.19
C PHE A 320 5.73 4.63 32.76
N GLU A 321 6.86 4.04 32.39
CA GLU A 321 7.94 4.78 31.78
C GLU A 321 8.52 3.97 30.63
N LEU A 322 8.72 4.64 29.49
CA LEU A 322 9.42 4.13 28.34
C LEU A 322 10.45 5.17 27.91
N ASN A 323 11.70 4.76 27.90
CA ASN A 323 12.80 5.51 27.31
C ASN A 323 13.24 4.77 26.04
N SER A 324 13.05 5.40 24.88
CA SER A 324 13.39 4.84 23.58
C SER A 324 14.16 5.88 22.78
N ALA A 325 15.17 5.46 22.05
CA ALA A 325 15.88 6.32 21.10
C ALA A 325 15.89 5.64 19.73
N PHE A 326 15.70 6.43 18.69
CA PHE A 326 15.77 5.95 17.31
C PHE A 326 16.41 7.01 16.42
N THR A 327 16.98 6.54 15.31
CA THR A 327 17.57 7.40 14.29
C THR A 327 16.91 7.06 12.96
N SER A 328 16.49 8.09 12.23
CA SER A 328 15.94 7.95 10.88
C SER A 328 16.79 8.70 9.87
N LEU A 329 16.79 8.19 8.65
CA LEU A 329 17.43 8.83 7.51
C LEU A 329 16.39 9.68 6.79
N VAL A 330 16.64 10.99 6.72
CA VAL A 330 15.82 11.94 6.00
C VAL A 330 16.35 12.05 4.58
N PRO A 331 15.55 11.68 3.56
CA PRO A 331 15.97 11.80 2.17
C PRO A 331 16.09 13.27 1.78
N VAL A 332 17.03 13.56 0.87
CA VAL A 332 17.12 14.89 0.26
C VAL A 332 15.93 15.07 -0.66
N SER A 333 15.31 16.25 -0.57
CA SER A 333 14.16 16.64 -1.37
C SER A 333 14.43 17.93 -2.14
N GLU A 334 13.94 18.00 -3.37
CA GLU A 334 14.09 19.12 -4.28
C GLU A 334 13.25 20.34 -3.84
N LEU A 335 11.99 20.15 -3.45
CA LEU A 335 11.12 21.23 -2.95
C LEU A 335 11.15 21.34 -1.40
N GLY A 336 11.92 20.46 -0.77
CA GLY A 336 11.97 20.31 0.68
C GLY A 336 10.81 19.46 1.22
N LEU A 337 10.95 19.06 2.48
CA LEU A 337 10.00 18.17 3.14
C LEU A 337 9.76 18.58 4.59
N GLN A 338 8.71 18.01 5.19
CA GLN A 338 8.45 18.11 6.61
C GLN A 338 8.43 16.72 7.24
N LEU A 339 9.19 16.55 8.31
CA LEU A 339 9.26 15.33 9.09
C LEU A 339 8.28 15.45 10.25
N VAL A 340 7.26 14.60 10.25
CA VAL A 340 6.21 14.56 11.28
C VAL A 340 6.43 13.33 12.15
N THR A 341 6.64 13.55 13.45
CA THR A 341 6.72 12.46 14.44
C THR A 341 5.39 12.36 15.18
N ILE A 342 4.70 11.25 14.98
CA ILE A 342 3.40 10.95 15.56
C ILE A 342 3.59 9.88 16.62
N VAL A 343 3.00 10.10 17.79
CA VAL A 343 2.92 9.11 18.86
C VAL A 343 1.48 8.87 19.24
N SER A 344 1.10 7.59 19.33
CA SER A 344 -0.22 7.19 19.79
C SER A 344 -0.09 6.18 20.94
N VAL A 345 -0.84 6.42 22.01
CA VAL A 345 -0.97 5.49 23.14
C VAL A 345 -2.28 4.74 22.98
N LYS A 346 -2.20 3.42 22.88
CA LYS A 346 -3.34 2.51 22.69
C LYS A 346 -3.46 1.63 23.92
N LEU A 347 -4.56 1.77 24.64
CA LEU A 347 -4.90 0.94 25.79
C LEU A 347 -5.71 -0.27 25.30
N LEU A 348 -5.47 -1.45 25.88
CA LEU A 348 -6.19 -2.68 25.52
C LEU A 348 -7.63 -2.68 26.07
N GLU A 349 -7.85 -2.02 27.21
CA GLU A 349 -9.13 -2.02 27.93
C GLU A 349 -10.20 -1.06 27.38
N SER A 350 -9.87 -0.13 26.47
CA SER A 350 -10.85 0.86 25.96
C SER A 350 -11.66 0.38 24.74
N LEU A 351 -11.71 -0.93 24.46
CA LEU A 351 -12.40 -1.49 23.29
C LEU A 351 -13.87 -1.90 23.57
N THR A 352 -14.41 -1.69 24.78
CA THR A 352 -15.78 -2.09 25.12
C THR A 352 -16.88 -1.37 24.34
N HIS A 353 -16.54 -0.31 23.59
CA HIS A 353 -17.48 0.48 22.79
C HIS A 353 -17.17 0.52 21.29
N GLN A 354 -16.31 -0.37 20.78
CA GLN A 354 -16.08 -0.44 19.34
C GLN A 354 -17.20 -1.24 18.67
N PRO A 355 -17.92 -0.68 17.66
CA PRO A 355 -18.89 -1.46 16.90
C PRO A 355 -18.16 -2.60 16.18
N ASP A 356 -18.76 -3.78 16.23
CA ASP A 356 -18.32 -4.96 15.53
C ASP A 356 -18.28 -4.68 14.02
N PRO A 357 -17.16 -4.89 13.31
CA PRO A 357 -17.11 -4.69 11.86
C PRO A 357 -18.03 -5.64 11.08
N ALA A 358 -18.68 -6.61 11.73
CA ALA A 358 -19.71 -7.46 11.14
C ALA A 358 -21.14 -6.89 11.23
N GLN A 359 -21.35 -5.70 11.82
CA GLN A 359 -22.64 -5.02 11.86
C GLN A 359 -22.67 -3.78 10.94
N THR A 360 -22.41 -3.99 9.65
CA THR A 360 -22.95 -3.17 8.54
C THR A 360 -23.19 -4.03 7.33
#